data_AF-A0A933BYQ5-F1
#
_entry.id   AF-A0A933BYQ5-F1
#
_cell.length_a   1.000
_cell.length_b   1.000
_cell.length_c   1.000
_cell.angle_alpha   90.00
_cell.angle_beta   90.00
_cell.angle_gamma   90.00
#
_symmetry.space_group_name_H-M   'P 1'
#
loop_
_entity.id
_entity.type
_entity.pdbx_description
1 polymer ?
#
loop_
_entity_poly.entity_id
_entity_poly.type
_entity_poly.pdbx_seq_one_letter_code
_entity_poly.pdbx_strand_id
1 'polypeptide(L)'
;MPIPGLPTSGAPVAPPGARYEAFDEVYRRVVGGGQSASGYFVLTLPEEARYLFILGSLPYGAGRAQGGRLGSTGIGDFFSAYASHPTAPLLFCPADAFLIHGLLVLFGGRPSIQVTSDLVDVQGILERLAARGVSTVLALRQAQRVHLALCPAGRPARTYFVPDGAELPADEDAQDALLAFVYTRQGGDRMALDVYEGLEAPPAADASLETPPPGWRWTEHYRPAPPPPAAPAVAGPMPPAELTVMLGDRVLQTLPFRKPSLSIGRAPGNDLVIENAGVSRRHAAIRFEGGRFLLEDLRSANGTFLNRHRITSHDLTDGDEIGILKHRLLFRCAAARAAAPASPTGTVPQATVHVGTREVERLLGGRRSAAPGPCLLIPGREPVPLTDEAVTIGSGEEATVRVPGLLVKRLHARITRGPDGRFHLTHLGGLVATKVNGERVSERPLRDGDVIAVGPVELTLRLAEEPAPTARPVRA
;
A
#
# COMPACT_ATOMS: atom_id res chain seq x y z
N MET A 1 16.60 2.65 18.13
CA MET A 1 17.73 3.19 17.33
C MET A 1 17.45 4.65 17.04
N PRO A 2 18.48 5.49 16.92
CA PRO A 2 18.31 6.90 16.56
C PRO A 2 17.57 7.04 15.22
N ILE A 3 16.94 8.19 15.03
CA ILE A 3 16.23 8.55 13.81
C ILE A 3 17.26 8.77 12.68
N PRO A 4 16.99 8.30 11.44
CA PRO A 4 17.89 8.56 10.33
C PRO A 4 17.99 10.07 10.04
N GLY A 5 19.23 10.56 9.96
CA GLY A 5 19.54 11.87 9.40
C GLY A 5 19.24 11.86 7.90
N LEU A 6 18.30 12.72 7.50
CA LEU A 6 17.93 12.95 6.11
C LEU A 6 18.70 14.17 5.57
N PRO A 7 18.98 14.24 4.26
CA PRO A 7 19.70 15.36 3.70
C PRO A 7 18.82 16.61 3.63
N THR A 8 19.48 17.78 3.56
CA THR A 8 18.86 19.10 3.44
C THR A 8 19.60 19.90 2.37
N SER A 9 18.92 20.83 1.71
CA SER A 9 19.54 21.77 0.76
C SER A 9 20.11 23.03 1.45
N GLY A 10 19.91 23.17 2.76
CA GLY A 10 20.40 24.29 3.56
C GLY A 10 20.47 23.96 5.05
N ALA A 11 20.96 24.93 5.85
CA ALA A 11 21.09 24.76 7.30
C ALA A 11 19.71 24.55 7.95
N PRO A 12 19.54 23.51 8.79
CA PRO A 12 18.30 23.33 9.54
C PRO A 12 18.03 24.50 10.50
N VAL A 13 16.76 24.89 10.61
CA VAL A 13 16.32 26.03 11.41
C VAL A 13 15.41 25.55 12.53
N ALA A 14 15.75 25.85 13.78
CA ALA A 14 14.88 25.64 14.93
C ALA A 14 13.93 26.83 15.08
N PRO A 15 12.62 26.68 14.83
CA PRO A 15 11.69 27.80 14.93
C PRO A 15 11.47 28.24 16.39
N PRO A 16 11.45 29.56 16.66
CA PRO A 16 11.14 30.09 18.00
C PRO A 16 9.70 29.76 18.40
N GLY A 17 9.50 29.35 19.65
CA GLY A 17 8.15 29.18 20.19
C GLY A 17 7.36 28.05 19.52
N ALA A 18 8.02 26.95 19.17
CA ALA A 18 7.46 25.76 18.51
C ALA A 18 6.42 25.00 19.36
N ARG A 19 5.34 25.70 19.76
CA ARG A 19 4.11 25.13 20.30
C ARG A 19 3.11 24.95 19.18
N TYR A 20 2.20 23.99 19.36
CA TYR A 20 1.19 23.64 18.38
C TYR A 20 0.39 24.86 17.88
N GLU A 21 -0.05 25.75 18.78
CA GLU A 21 -0.86 26.92 18.44
C GLU A 21 -0.11 27.96 17.62
N ALA A 22 1.22 27.95 17.68
CA ALA A 22 2.11 28.86 16.97
C ALA A 22 2.60 28.30 15.62
N PHE A 23 2.21 27.07 15.25
CA PHE A 23 2.68 26.45 14.01
C PHE A 23 2.44 27.32 12.78
N ASP A 24 1.27 27.95 12.65
CA ASP A 24 0.96 28.80 11.49
C ASP A 24 1.82 30.06 11.39
N GLU A 25 2.29 30.58 12.53
CA GLU A 25 3.26 31.67 12.57
C GLU A 25 4.66 31.17 12.22
N VAL A 26 5.07 30.04 12.80
CA VAL A 26 6.31 29.34 12.47
C VAL A 26 6.38 29.05 10.98
N TYR A 27 5.32 28.48 10.42
CA TYR A 27 5.15 28.16 9.01
C TYR A 27 5.31 29.41 8.14
N ARG A 28 4.60 30.50 8.44
CA ARG A 28 4.76 31.75 7.69
C ARG A 28 6.16 32.33 7.78
N ARG A 29 6.85 32.17 8.91
CA ARG A 29 8.23 32.66 9.09
C ARG A 29 9.24 31.86 8.27
N VAL A 30 9.14 30.53 8.28
CA VAL A 30 10.13 29.64 7.64
C VAL A 30 9.79 29.28 6.19
N VAL A 31 8.51 29.28 5.83
CA VAL A 31 8.01 28.95 4.48
C VAL A 31 7.49 30.19 3.74
N GLY A 32 6.91 31.17 4.44
CA GLY A 32 6.27 32.35 3.83
C GLY A 32 7.19 33.55 3.53
N GLY A 33 8.50 33.44 3.80
CA GLY A 33 9.46 34.55 3.65
C GLY A 33 9.98 34.84 2.24
N GLY A 34 9.58 34.08 1.20
CA GLY A 34 10.03 34.25 -0.19
C GLY A 34 9.65 33.07 -1.09
N GLN A 35 9.75 33.27 -2.43
CA GLN A 35 9.26 32.37 -3.50
C GLN A 35 9.36 30.86 -3.20
N SER A 36 8.21 30.16 -3.22
CA SER A 36 8.07 28.69 -3.25
C SER A 36 9.05 27.91 -2.36
N ALA A 37 9.14 28.27 -1.07
CA ALA A 37 9.98 27.54 -0.13
C ALA A 37 9.47 26.10 0.05
N SER A 38 10.29 25.14 -0.41
CA SER A 38 10.10 23.70 -0.18
C SER A 38 11.03 23.25 0.96
N GLY A 39 10.65 22.18 1.64
CA GLY A 39 11.35 21.74 2.83
C GLY A 39 10.55 20.71 3.59
N TYR A 40 11.05 20.30 4.75
CA TYR A 40 10.30 19.41 5.61
C TYR A 40 10.50 19.78 7.07
N PHE A 41 9.43 19.65 7.85
CA PHE A 41 9.52 19.72 9.29
C PHE A 41 9.85 18.34 9.86
N VAL A 42 10.66 18.31 10.91
CA VAL A 42 10.97 17.12 11.69
C VAL A 42 10.54 17.38 13.13
N LEU A 43 9.58 16.60 13.60
CA LEU A 43 9.17 16.54 15.00
C LEU A 43 9.83 15.33 15.65
N THR A 44 10.74 15.57 16.60
CA THR A 44 11.51 14.53 17.27
C THR A 44 10.78 14.06 18.54
N LEU A 45 10.37 12.80 18.56
CA LEU A 45 9.74 12.14 19.72
C LEU A 45 10.72 11.13 20.35
N PRO A 46 10.46 10.63 21.58
CA PRO A 46 11.39 9.73 22.27
C PRO A 46 11.73 8.44 21.51
N GLU A 47 10.77 7.86 20.78
CA GLU A 47 10.93 6.58 20.08
C GLU A 47 10.87 6.69 18.55
N GLU A 48 10.47 7.84 18.02
CA GLU A 48 10.23 8.05 16.58
C GLU A 48 10.43 9.52 16.18
N ALA A 49 10.47 9.79 14.87
CA ALA A 49 10.31 11.13 14.33
C ALA A 49 9.11 11.18 13.38
N ARG A 50 8.45 12.33 13.35
CA ARG A 50 7.40 12.64 12.37
C ARG A 50 7.90 13.70 11.40
N TYR A 51 7.56 13.52 10.14
CA TYR A 51 7.98 14.37 9.04
C TYR A 51 6.76 14.97 8.38
N LEU A 52 6.82 16.27 8.08
CA LEU A 52 5.85 16.96 7.26
C LEU A 52 6.58 17.56 6.07
N PHE A 53 6.29 17.07 4.87
CA PHE A 53 6.91 17.52 3.63
C PHE A 53 6.11 18.67 3.03
N ILE A 54 6.81 19.77 2.75
CA ILE A 54 6.28 20.99 2.13
C ILE A 54 6.85 21.09 0.72
N LEU A 55 5.95 21.13 -0.28
CA LEU A 55 6.30 21.32 -1.68
C LEU A 55 5.62 22.59 -2.18
N GLY A 56 6.40 23.55 -2.69
CA GLY A 56 5.84 24.80 -3.23
C GLY A 56 4.99 25.56 -2.22
N SER A 57 5.41 25.60 -0.95
CA SER A 57 4.68 26.22 0.16
C SER A 57 3.33 25.59 0.51
N LEU A 58 3.12 24.32 0.15
CA LEU A 58 1.95 23.54 0.56
C LEU A 58 2.38 22.24 1.26
N PRO A 59 1.70 21.82 2.34
CA PRO A 59 1.80 20.48 2.87
C PRO A 59 1.47 19.44 1.78
N TYR A 60 2.45 18.65 1.39
CA TYR A 60 2.34 17.71 0.26
C TYR A 60 2.24 16.27 0.74
N GLY A 61 2.92 15.93 1.84
CA GLY A 61 2.85 14.61 2.42
C GLY A 61 3.47 14.54 3.80
N ALA A 62 3.36 13.39 4.44
CA ALA A 62 3.91 13.17 5.77
C ALA A 62 4.47 11.75 5.90
N GLY A 63 5.25 11.56 6.96
CA GLY A 63 5.84 10.28 7.24
C GLY A 63 6.32 10.13 8.67
N ARG A 64 6.74 8.92 8.99
CA ARG A 64 7.33 8.57 10.28
C ARG A 64 8.63 7.79 10.08
N ALA A 65 9.57 8.00 10.99
CA ALA A 65 10.75 7.17 11.14
C ALA A 65 10.77 6.55 12.53
N GLN A 66 10.74 5.22 12.62
CA GLN A 66 10.79 4.50 13.89
C GLN A 66 11.66 3.26 13.75
N GLY A 67 12.62 3.08 14.66
CA GLY A 67 13.51 1.90 14.66
C GLY A 67 14.26 1.70 13.34
N GLY A 68 14.71 2.77 12.69
CA GLY A 68 15.41 2.74 11.40
C GLY A 68 14.52 2.45 10.18
N ARG A 69 13.19 2.37 10.35
CA ARG A 69 12.24 2.18 9.26
C ARG A 69 11.52 3.48 8.95
N LEU A 70 11.45 3.80 7.67
CA LEU A 70 10.67 4.92 7.13
C LEU A 70 9.31 4.41 6.66
N GLY A 71 8.30 5.26 6.72
CA GLY A 71 6.97 4.97 6.19
C GLY A 71 6.11 6.22 6.05
N SER A 72 5.32 6.29 4.99
CA SER A 72 4.34 7.35 4.77
C SER A 72 3.20 7.32 5.80
N THR A 73 2.66 8.49 6.08
CA THR A 73 1.50 8.73 6.96
C THR A 73 0.61 9.83 6.37
N GLY A 74 -0.56 10.07 6.95
CA GLY A 74 -1.37 11.25 6.62
C GLY A 74 -0.72 12.52 7.17
N ILE A 75 -1.00 13.68 6.57
CA ILE A 75 -0.58 14.98 7.08
C ILE A 75 -1.23 15.24 8.46
N GLY A 76 -2.49 14.84 8.64
CA GLY A 76 -3.17 14.89 9.93
C GLY A 76 -2.45 14.13 11.05
N ASP A 77 -1.73 13.05 10.74
CA ASP A 77 -0.96 12.29 11.73
C ASP A 77 0.20 13.12 12.30
N PHE A 78 0.84 13.94 11.47
CA PHE A 78 1.89 14.85 11.92
C PHE A 78 1.33 15.90 12.88
N PHE A 79 0.23 16.55 12.50
CA PHE A 79 -0.41 17.57 13.35
C PHE A 79 -0.95 16.98 14.66
N SER A 80 -1.45 15.74 14.61
CA SER A 80 -1.90 15.01 15.81
C SER A 80 -0.74 14.73 16.77
N ALA A 81 0.38 14.22 16.24
CA ALA A 81 1.59 14.00 17.03
C ALA A 81 2.13 15.31 17.62
N TYR A 82 2.09 16.40 16.85
CA TYR A 82 2.58 17.70 17.28
C TYR A 82 1.72 18.31 18.39
N ALA A 83 0.38 18.22 18.28
CA ALA A 83 -0.53 18.68 19.32
C ALA A 83 -0.37 17.91 20.64
N SER A 84 -0.15 16.59 20.56
CA SER A 84 0.03 15.74 21.75
C SER A 84 1.39 15.91 22.42
N HIS A 85 2.37 16.53 21.75
CA HIS A 85 3.72 16.71 22.27
C HIS A 85 4.17 18.17 22.11
N PRO A 86 3.56 19.12 22.84
CA PRO A 86 3.79 20.55 22.65
C PRO A 86 5.21 21.02 23.03
N THR A 87 5.99 20.17 23.68
CA THR A 87 7.40 20.41 24.04
C THR A 87 8.39 19.66 23.16
N ALA A 88 7.92 18.81 22.25
CA ALA A 88 8.80 18.05 21.38
C ALA A 88 9.56 19.00 20.43
N PRO A 89 10.88 18.78 20.24
CA PRO A 89 11.67 19.60 19.33
C PRO A 89 11.11 19.54 17.91
N LEU A 90 10.83 20.71 17.35
CA LEU A 90 10.49 20.89 15.94
C LEU A 90 11.68 21.52 15.22
N LEU A 91 12.03 21.01 14.06
CA LEU A 91 13.06 21.54 13.18
C LEU A 91 12.49 21.72 11.78
N PHE A 92 12.85 22.81 11.10
CA PHE A 92 12.59 22.96 9.67
C PHE A 92 13.88 22.73 8.88
N CYS A 93 13.81 21.84 7.90
CA CYS A 93 14.90 21.47 7.02
C CYS A 93 14.60 21.98 5.61
N PRO A 94 15.31 23.02 5.13
CA PRO A 94 15.15 23.49 3.74
C PRO A 94 15.54 22.37 2.76
N ALA A 95 14.74 22.20 1.71
CA ALA A 95 15.00 21.21 0.66
C ALA A 95 14.40 21.68 -0.67
N ASP A 96 15.11 21.47 -1.77
CA ASP A 96 14.53 21.70 -3.09
C ASP A 96 13.42 20.69 -3.42
N ALA A 97 12.61 21.00 -4.45
CA ALA A 97 11.48 20.15 -4.85
C ALA A 97 11.89 18.71 -5.23
N PHE A 98 13.07 18.54 -5.83
CA PHE A 98 13.56 17.23 -6.25
C PHE A 98 13.91 16.37 -5.04
N LEU A 99 14.57 16.95 -4.04
CA LEU A 99 14.86 16.29 -2.78
C LEU A 99 13.56 15.89 -2.05
N ILE A 100 12.54 16.75 -2.04
CA ILE A 100 11.24 16.42 -1.43
C ILE A 100 10.61 15.21 -2.10
N HIS A 101 10.54 15.16 -3.44
CA HIS A 101 10.02 13.98 -4.13
C HIS A 101 10.87 12.72 -3.87
N GLY A 102 12.20 12.84 -3.86
CA GLY A 102 13.09 11.74 -3.53
C GLY A 102 12.83 11.17 -2.13
N LEU A 103 12.63 12.04 -1.14
CA LEU A 103 12.27 11.65 0.22
C LEU A 103 10.88 11.01 0.29
N LEU A 104 9.89 11.53 -0.44
CA LEU A 104 8.55 10.94 -0.47
C LEU A 104 8.55 9.54 -1.11
N VAL A 105 9.35 9.31 -2.16
CA VAL A 105 9.57 7.98 -2.75
C VAL A 105 10.19 7.03 -1.71
N LEU A 106 11.21 7.50 -0.99
CA LEU A 106 11.86 6.75 0.09
C LEU A 106 10.89 6.36 1.21
N PHE A 107 9.98 7.25 1.60
CA PHE A 107 8.96 6.99 2.63
C PHE A 107 7.80 6.13 2.12
N GLY A 108 7.51 6.17 0.81
CA GLY A 108 6.33 5.55 0.21
C GLY A 108 6.44 4.03 -0.04
N GLY A 109 7.64 3.45 -0.03
CA GLY A 109 7.80 2.08 -0.53
C GLY A 109 8.98 1.28 0.01
N ARG A 110 9.09 0.05 -0.50
CA ARG A 110 10.29 -0.80 -0.31
C ARG A 110 11.20 -0.64 -1.52
N PRO A 111 12.52 -0.73 -1.34
CA PRO A 111 13.43 -0.68 -2.47
C PRO A 111 13.19 -1.86 -3.42
N SER A 112 13.27 -1.59 -4.72
CA SER A 112 13.25 -2.61 -5.77
C SER A 112 14.53 -3.45 -5.78
N ILE A 113 15.65 -2.85 -5.36
CA ILE A 113 16.95 -3.52 -5.20
C ILE A 113 17.53 -3.08 -3.86
N GLN A 114 17.99 -4.04 -3.07
CA GLN A 114 18.68 -3.79 -1.81
C GLN A 114 20.01 -4.51 -1.83
N VAL A 115 21.11 -3.76 -1.70
CA VAL A 115 22.47 -4.29 -1.65
C VAL A 115 23.06 -3.95 -0.30
N THR A 116 23.43 -4.98 0.46
CA THR A 116 24.08 -4.86 1.77
C THR A 116 25.41 -5.61 1.70
N SER A 117 26.42 -4.98 1.11
CA SER A 117 27.76 -5.57 0.88
C SER A 117 28.83 -4.55 1.25
N ASP A 118 29.99 -5.02 1.69
CA ASP A 118 31.13 -4.17 2.02
C ASP A 118 31.80 -3.60 0.76
N LEU A 119 31.57 -4.25 -0.38
CA LEU A 119 31.91 -3.79 -1.73
C LEU A 119 30.62 -3.73 -2.55
N VAL A 120 30.13 -2.52 -2.79
CA VAL A 120 29.01 -2.27 -3.71
C VAL A 120 29.60 -1.81 -5.03
N ASP A 121 29.43 -2.61 -6.09
CA ASP A 121 29.74 -2.20 -7.46
C ASP A 121 28.68 -1.20 -7.94
N VAL A 122 28.77 0.03 -7.45
CA VAL A 122 27.83 1.11 -7.76
C VAL A 122 27.88 1.43 -9.25
N GLN A 123 29.06 1.40 -9.87
CA GLN A 123 29.23 1.68 -11.29
C GLN A 123 28.47 0.67 -12.16
N GLY A 124 28.64 -0.63 -11.94
CA GLY A 124 27.88 -1.64 -12.67
C GLY A 124 26.37 -1.57 -12.41
N ILE A 125 25.95 -1.12 -11.22
CA ILE A 125 24.52 -0.84 -10.95
C ILE A 125 24.02 0.33 -11.80
N LEU A 126 24.76 1.44 -11.85
CA LEU A 126 24.41 2.61 -12.66
C LEU A 126 24.34 2.29 -14.15
N GLU A 127 25.29 1.51 -14.68
CA GLU A 127 25.27 1.05 -16.08
C GLU A 127 24.00 0.26 -16.40
N ARG A 128 23.60 -0.66 -15.51
CA ARG A 128 22.35 -1.42 -15.67
C ARG A 128 21.10 -0.54 -15.56
N LEU A 129 21.11 0.47 -14.69
CA LEU A 129 19.99 1.42 -14.57
C LEU A 129 19.87 2.31 -15.81
N ALA A 130 20.99 2.85 -16.28
CA ALA A 130 21.07 3.67 -17.50
C ALA A 130 20.63 2.87 -18.73
N ALA A 131 21.04 1.60 -18.85
CA ALA A 131 20.60 0.72 -19.95
C ALA A 131 19.08 0.47 -19.94
N ARG A 132 18.44 0.47 -18.77
CA ARG A 132 16.98 0.36 -18.64
C ARG A 132 16.25 1.68 -18.90
N GLY A 133 16.93 2.82 -18.76
CA GLY A 133 16.33 4.15 -18.91
C GLY A 133 15.23 4.45 -17.89
N VAL A 134 15.20 3.75 -16.75
CA VAL A 134 14.17 3.93 -15.72
C VAL A 134 14.61 4.99 -14.71
N SER A 135 13.73 5.94 -14.40
CA SER A 135 13.97 6.94 -13.37
C SER A 135 13.98 6.31 -11.97
N THR A 136 15.02 6.54 -11.18
CA THR A 136 15.18 5.91 -9.85
C THR A 136 15.71 6.86 -8.79
N VAL A 137 15.36 6.61 -7.53
CA VAL A 137 16.03 7.17 -6.34
C VAL A 137 16.99 6.13 -5.79
N LEU A 138 18.27 6.49 -5.64
CA LEU A 138 19.26 5.71 -4.92
C LEU A 138 19.37 6.25 -3.50
N ALA A 139 19.18 5.39 -2.51
CA ALA A 139 19.38 5.73 -1.11
C ALA A 139 20.58 4.96 -0.55
N LEU A 140 21.67 5.68 -0.29
CA LEU A 140 22.87 5.16 0.33
C LEU A 140 22.73 5.35 1.83
N ARG A 141 22.62 4.24 2.56
CA ARG A 141 22.55 4.24 4.02
C ARG A 141 23.92 3.96 4.60
N GLN A 142 24.38 4.87 5.45
CA GLN A 142 25.60 4.74 6.21
C GLN A 142 25.30 5.09 7.66
N ALA A 143 25.57 4.16 8.59
CA ALA A 143 25.22 4.32 9.99
C ALA A 143 23.75 4.76 10.19
N GLN A 144 23.51 5.95 10.73
CA GLN A 144 22.18 6.55 10.90
C GLN A 144 21.93 7.70 9.91
N ARG A 145 22.57 7.70 8.74
CA ARG A 145 22.44 8.73 7.71
C ARG A 145 21.97 8.12 6.41
N VAL A 146 21.14 8.87 5.70
CA VAL A 146 20.66 8.52 4.37
C VAL A 146 21.14 9.60 3.40
N HIS A 147 21.91 9.20 2.39
CA HIS A 147 22.31 10.03 1.28
C HIS A 147 21.47 9.64 0.06
N LEU A 148 21.11 10.59 -0.79
CA LEU A 148 20.27 10.35 -1.96
C LEU A 148 20.99 10.69 -3.26
N ALA A 149 20.77 9.90 -4.29
CA ALA A 149 21.02 10.29 -5.67
C ALA A 149 19.75 10.10 -6.49
N LEU A 150 19.38 11.12 -7.26
CA LEU A 150 18.22 11.10 -8.14
C LEU A 150 18.71 10.82 -9.55
N CYS A 151 18.20 9.75 -10.14
CA CYS A 151 18.68 9.22 -11.40
C CYS A 151 17.57 9.24 -12.46
N PRO A 152 17.25 10.39 -13.09
CA PRO A 152 16.33 10.41 -14.22
C PRO A 152 16.90 9.59 -15.37
N ALA A 153 16.07 8.77 -16.00
CA ALA A 153 16.49 7.85 -17.06
C ALA A 153 17.71 6.97 -16.67
N GLY A 154 17.83 6.63 -15.38
CA GLY A 154 18.85 5.72 -14.86
C GLY A 154 20.25 6.31 -14.71
N ARG A 155 20.43 7.64 -14.88
CA ARG A 155 21.71 8.33 -14.69
C ARG A 155 21.64 9.35 -13.56
N PRO A 156 22.58 9.36 -12.59
CA PRO A 156 22.60 10.38 -11.54
C PRO A 156 22.62 11.78 -12.14
N ALA A 157 21.63 12.59 -11.78
CA ALA A 157 21.55 13.99 -12.18
C ALA A 157 21.66 14.94 -10.98
N ARG A 158 21.34 14.45 -9.78
CA ARG A 158 21.47 15.20 -8.52
C ARG A 158 21.86 14.27 -7.38
N THR A 159 22.66 14.76 -6.46
CA THR A 159 23.07 14.07 -5.25
C THR A 159 22.85 14.94 -4.01
N TYR A 160 22.50 14.31 -2.90
CA TYR A 160 22.19 14.96 -1.64
C TYR A 160 22.85 14.15 -0.52
N PHE A 161 24.00 14.63 -0.07
CA PHE A 161 24.77 13.98 0.98
C PHE A 161 24.55 14.70 2.31
N VAL A 162 24.38 13.92 3.38
CA VAL A 162 24.45 14.47 4.74
C VAL A 162 25.93 14.78 5.03
N PRO A 163 26.31 16.03 5.37
CA PRO A 163 27.70 16.39 5.58
C PRO A 163 28.30 15.66 6.79
N ASP A 164 29.44 15.01 6.58
CA ASP A 164 30.23 14.34 7.63
C ASP A 164 31.55 15.07 7.91
N GLY A 165 31.63 16.36 7.58
CA GLY A 165 32.85 17.16 7.65
C GLY A 165 33.79 17.02 6.45
N ALA A 166 33.46 16.17 5.47
CA ALA A 166 34.13 16.11 4.18
C ALA A 166 33.52 17.15 3.22
N GLU A 167 34.33 18.06 2.71
CA GLU A 167 33.94 18.94 1.61
C GLU A 167 33.81 18.11 0.33
N LEU A 168 32.60 18.00 -0.18
CA LEU A 168 32.39 17.50 -1.53
C LEU A 168 32.79 18.61 -2.51
N PRO A 169 33.48 18.29 -3.61
CA PRO A 169 33.85 19.28 -4.60
C PRO A 169 32.59 19.98 -5.12
N ALA A 170 32.53 21.29 -4.91
CA ALA A 170 31.57 22.11 -5.63
C ALA A 170 31.94 22.01 -7.11
N ASP A 171 30.98 21.65 -7.96
CA ASP A 171 31.10 21.55 -9.44
C ASP A 171 31.46 20.17 -10.03
N GLU A 172 31.33 19.06 -9.28
CA GLU A 172 31.36 17.70 -9.86
C GLU A 172 30.03 17.29 -10.51
N ASP A 173 30.12 16.54 -11.62
CA ASP A 173 28.95 15.82 -12.18
C ASP A 173 28.33 14.92 -11.10
N ALA A 174 27.00 14.82 -11.07
CA ALA A 174 26.30 14.08 -10.02
C ALA A 174 26.71 12.60 -9.94
N GLN A 175 27.10 11.99 -11.07
CA GLN A 175 27.62 10.64 -11.08
C GLN A 175 29.03 10.58 -10.49
N ASP A 176 29.91 11.51 -10.87
CA ASP A 176 31.28 11.57 -10.35
C ASP A 176 31.27 11.83 -8.84
N ALA A 177 30.44 12.76 -8.36
CA ALA A 177 30.25 13.03 -6.94
C ALA A 177 29.74 11.80 -6.17
N LEU A 178 28.85 11.01 -6.78
CA LEU A 178 28.35 9.76 -6.19
C LEU A 178 29.46 8.71 -6.10
N LEU A 179 30.23 8.53 -7.17
CA LEU A 179 31.34 7.57 -7.19
C LEU A 179 32.45 8.00 -6.25
N ALA A 180 32.81 9.29 -6.22
CA ALA A 180 33.76 9.87 -5.28
C ALA A 180 33.30 9.62 -3.85
N PHE A 181 32.05 9.92 -3.50
CA PHE A 181 31.51 9.65 -2.16
C PHE A 181 31.60 8.17 -1.76
N VAL A 182 31.32 7.26 -2.69
CA VAL A 182 31.36 5.81 -2.45
C VAL A 182 32.79 5.29 -2.30
N TYR A 183 33.75 5.78 -3.10
CA TYR A 183 35.10 5.24 -3.19
C TYR A 183 36.17 5.96 -2.36
N THR A 184 35.97 7.23 -2.00
CA THR A 184 36.95 8.02 -1.19
C THR A 184 36.83 7.77 0.31
N ARG A 185 36.05 6.77 0.73
CA ARG A 185 35.75 6.50 2.14
C ARG A 185 37.00 6.34 3.01
N GLN A 186 37.08 7.19 4.03
CA GLN A 186 37.86 6.99 5.24
C GLN A 186 36.90 6.47 6.32
N GLY A 187 37.04 5.22 6.78
CA GLY A 187 36.27 4.68 7.92
C GLY A 187 35.24 3.60 7.55
N GLY A 188 35.50 2.38 8.04
CA GLY A 188 34.86 1.10 7.68
C GLY A 188 33.41 0.87 8.13
N ASP A 189 32.54 1.88 8.12
CA ASP A 189 31.10 1.65 8.30
C ASP A 189 30.50 0.96 7.06
N ARG A 190 29.70 -0.09 7.30
CA ARG A 190 29.00 -0.82 6.23
C ARG A 190 27.99 0.09 5.55
N MET A 191 28.11 0.21 4.23
CA MET A 191 27.16 0.94 3.41
C MET A 191 26.10 -0.02 2.85
N ALA A 192 24.85 0.41 2.85
CA ALA A 192 23.78 -0.27 2.12
C ALA A 192 23.27 0.64 1.01
N LEU A 193 23.06 0.09 -0.18
CA LEU A 193 22.45 0.79 -1.29
C LEU A 193 21.05 0.23 -1.51
N ASP A 194 20.06 1.10 -1.43
CA ASP A 194 18.70 0.85 -1.85
C ASP A 194 18.40 1.58 -3.14
N VAL A 195 17.72 0.90 -4.07
CA VAL A 195 17.22 1.49 -5.31
C VAL A 195 15.70 1.49 -5.25
N TYR A 196 15.08 2.64 -5.49
CA TYR A 196 13.64 2.82 -5.61
C TYR A 196 13.32 3.24 -7.05
N GLU A 197 12.30 2.63 -7.65
CA GLU A 197 11.82 3.05 -8.97
C GLU A 197 10.86 4.24 -8.84
N GLY A 198 10.98 5.20 -9.75
CA GLY A 198 10.27 6.46 -9.73
C GLY A 198 11.10 7.61 -9.13
N LEU A 199 10.78 8.83 -9.56
CA LEU A 199 11.31 10.08 -9.01
C LEU A 199 10.22 10.98 -8.44
N GLU A 200 8.96 10.59 -8.61
CA GLU A 200 7.79 11.34 -8.19
C GLU A 200 6.94 10.45 -7.29
N ALA A 201 6.37 11.07 -6.26
CA ALA A 201 5.42 10.45 -5.36
C ALA A 201 4.12 11.26 -5.42
N PRO A 202 2.94 10.61 -5.48
CA PRO A 202 1.69 11.33 -5.38
C PRO A 202 1.60 12.03 -4.02
N PRO A 203 0.82 13.12 -3.93
CA PRO A 203 0.56 13.77 -2.66
C PRO A 203 -0.17 12.83 -1.69
N ALA A 204 -0.07 13.11 -0.39
CA ALA A 204 -0.86 12.39 0.60
C ALA A 204 -2.35 12.52 0.32
N ALA A 205 -3.13 11.50 0.68
CA ALA A 205 -4.57 11.47 0.40
C ALA A 205 -5.34 12.63 1.05
N ASP A 206 -4.84 13.14 2.18
CA ASP A 206 -5.36 14.29 2.90
C ASP A 206 -4.69 15.62 2.53
N ALA A 207 -3.82 15.64 1.51
CA ALA A 207 -3.13 16.87 1.09
C ALA A 207 -4.09 17.86 0.42
N SER A 208 -4.14 19.06 0.97
CA SER A 208 -4.75 20.23 0.33
C SER A 208 -3.76 20.90 -0.62
N LEU A 209 -3.96 20.72 -1.92
CA LEU A 209 -3.09 21.25 -2.99
C LEU A 209 -3.52 22.63 -3.52
N GLU A 210 -4.60 23.19 -2.98
CA GLU A 210 -5.07 24.52 -3.34
C GLU A 210 -4.35 25.59 -2.51
N THR A 211 -4.16 26.77 -3.11
CA THR A 211 -3.61 27.91 -2.38
C THR A 211 -4.56 28.30 -1.26
N PRO A 212 -4.11 28.33 0.00
CA PRO A 212 -5.00 28.61 1.12
C PRO A 212 -5.54 30.05 1.06
N PRO A 213 -6.82 30.28 1.42
CA PRO A 213 -7.38 31.62 1.50
C PRO A 213 -6.72 32.48 2.59
N PRO A 214 -6.88 33.82 2.55
CA PRO A 214 -6.38 34.69 3.61
C PRO A 214 -6.89 34.27 4.99
N GLY A 215 -6.00 34.24 5.99
CA GLY A 215 -6.35 33.83 7.36
C GLY A 215 -6.42 32.32 7.58
N TRP A 216 -6.11 31.51 6.56
CA TRP A 216 -6.03 30.05 6.70
C TRP A 216 -5.04 29.60 7.76
N ARG A 217 -5.40 28.54 8.47
CA ARG A 217 -4.59 27.91 9.50
C ARG A 217 -4.49 26.41 9.24
N TRP A 218 -3.27 25.93 8.99
CA TRP A 218 -2.97 24.52 8.81
C TRP A 218 -3.32 23.71 10.06
N THR A 219 -3.12 24.28 11.24
CA THR A 219 -3.49 23.65 12.52
C THR A 219 -5.00 23.46 12.67
N GLU A 220 -5.81 24.35 12.12
CA GLU A 220 -7.27 24.21 12.15
C GLU A 220 -7.78 23.27 11.06
N HIS A 221 -7.18 23.33 9.86
CA HIS A 221 -7.53 22.46 8.76
C HIS A 221 -7.20 20.98 9.05
N TYR A 222 -5.99 20.72 9.52
CA TYR A 222 -5.54 19.41 9.97
C TYR A 222 -5.75 19.23 11.47
N ARG A 223 -6.76 19.91 12.04
CA ARG A 223 -7.07 19.83 13.47
C ARG A 223 -7.14 18.36 13.86
N PRO A 224 -6.26 17.90 14.76
CA PRO A 224 -6.36 16.56 15.31
C PRO A 224 -7.76 16.39 15.85
N ALA A 225 -8.43 15.30 15.48
CA ALA A 225 -9.67 14.95 16.16
C ALA A 225 -9.39 15.04 17.67
N PRO A 226 -10.24 15.73 18.46
CA PRO A 226 -10.05 15.73 19.90
C PRO A 226 -9.86 14.28 20.30
N PRO A 227 -8.80 13.93 21.07
CA PRO A 227 -8.68 12.57 21.56
C PRO A 227 -10.04 12.23 22.16
N PRO A 228 -10.66 11.10 21.76
CA PRO A 228 -11.98 10.75 22.27
C PRO A 228 -11.89 10.96 23.78
N PRO A 229 -12.80 11.78 24.37
CA PRO A 229 -12.68 12.21 25.76
C PRO A 229 -12.32 10.97 26.53
N ALA A 230 -11.17 10.99 27.22
CA ALA A 230 -10.66 9.82 27.92
C ALA A 230 -11.84 9.28 28.69
N ALA A 231 -12.44 8.21 28.16
CA ALA A 231 -13.75 7.83 28.63
C ALA A 231 -13.48 7.57 30.10
N PRO A 232 -14.27 8.15 31.03
CA PRO A 232 -14.17 7.68 32.40
C PRO A 232 -14.20 6.16 32.28
N ALA A 233 -13.28 5.49 32.96
CA ALA A 233 -13.17 4.03 32.96
C ALA A 233 -14.46 3.45 33.58
N VAL A 234 -15.56 3.64 32.88
CA VAL A 234 -16.82 3.01 33.05
C VAL A 234 -16.68 1.89 32.06
N ALA A 235 -16.35 0.73 32.61
CA ALA A 235 -16.53 -0.55 31.94
C ALA A 235 -18.02 -0.66 31.56
N GLY A 236 -18.40 0.00 30.47
CA GLY A 236 -19.62 -0.32 29.76
C GLY A 236 -19.43 -1.69 29.11
N PRO A 237 -20.48 -2.52 29.03
CA PRO A 237 -20.38 -3.77 28.32
C PRO A 237 -19.94 -3.49 26.87
N MET A 238 -18.97 -4.28 26.38
CA MET A 238 -18.54 -4.24 24.99
C MET A 238 -19.79 -4.29 24.09
N PRO A 239 -19.99 -3.31 23.20
CA PRO A 239 -21.18 -3.32 22.36
C PRO A 239 -21.13 -4.54 21.43
N PRO A 240 -22.30 -5.05 20.98
CA PRO A 240 -22.34 -6.10 19.98
C PRO A 240 -21.52 -5.70 18.75
N ALA A 241 -20.52 -6.50 18.45
CA ALA A 241 -19.67 -6.33 17.29
C ALA A 241 -19.41 -7.67 16.62
N GLU A 242 -19.19 -7.65 15.31
CA GLU A 242 -18.89 -8.83 14.51
C GLU A 242 -17.85 -8.53 13.43
N LEU A 243 -17.14 -9.56 13.02
CA LEU A 243 -16.13 -9.52 11.98
C LEU A 243 -16.51 -10.53 10.89
N THR A 244 -16.90 -10.03 9.72
CA THR A 244 -17.24 -10.87 8.56
C THR A 244 -16.03 -11.03 7.66
N VAL A 245 -15.50 -12.25 7.58
CA VAL A 245 -14.33 -12.61 6.78
C VAL A 245 -14.77 -13.02 5.39
N MET A 246 -14.20 -12.38 4.39
CA MET A 246 -14.49 -12.55 2.97
C MET A 246 -13.23 -12.90 2.18
N LEU A 247 -13.41 -13.64 1.11
CA LEU A 247 -12.40 -13.91 0.09
C LEU A 247 -13.03 -13.64 -1.28
N GLY A 248 -12.65 -12.53 -1.91
CA GLY A 248 -13.44 -11.95 -2.99
C GLY A 248 -14.82 -11.52 -2.48
N ASP A 249 -15.88 -11.87 -3.22
CA ASP A 249 -17.27 -11.62 -2.81
C ASP A 249 -17.87 -12.74 -1.95
N ARG A 250 -17.12 -13.81 -1.71
CA ARG A 250 -17.57 -14.93 -0.88
C ARG A 250 -17.32 -14.65 0.59
N VAL A 251 -18.39 -14.63 1.38
CA VAL A 251 -18.31 -14.68 2.85
C VAL A 251 -17.84 -16.07 3.27
N LEU A 252 -16.71 -16.12 3.99
CA LEU A 252 -16.16 -17.36 4.54
C LEU A 252 -16.74 -17.66 5.91
N GLN A 253 -16.77 -16.66 6.80
CA GLN A 253 -17.32 -16.79 8.16
C GLN A 253 -17.58 -15.42 8.78
N THR A 254 -18.53 -15.34 9.71
CA THR A 254 -18.76 -14.16 10.54
C THR A 254 -18.53 -14.53 12.01
N LEU A 255 -17.68 -13.75 12.68
CA LEU A 255 -17.27 -13.99 14.07
C LEU A 255 -17.79 -12.88 14.97
N PRO A 256 -18.66 -13.16 15.95
CA PRO A 256 -19.04 -12.18 16.95
C PRO A 256 -17.90 -11.96 17.95
N PHE A 257 -17.73 -10.74 18.42
CA PHE A 257 -16.81 -10.43 19.51
C PHE A 257 -17.40 -10.95 20.82
N ARG A 258 -16.79 -11.99 21.40
CA ARG A 258 -17.22 -12.59 22.68
C ARG A 258 -16.40 -12.15 23.89
N LYS A 259 -15.25 -11.52 23.64
CA LYS A 259 -14.27 -11.06 24.63
C LYS A 259 -13.63 -9.76 24.12
N PRO A 260 -13.05 -8.92 25.00
CA PRO A 260 -12.48 -7.63 24.62
C PRO A 260 -11.18 -7.72 23.81
N SER A 261 -10.78 -8.91 23.35
CA SER A 261 -9.64 -9.07 22.45
C SER A 261 -9.89 -10.21 21.47
N LEU A 262 -9.73 -9.94 20.17
CA LEU A 262 -9.84 -10.90 19.08
C LEU A 262 -8.50 -10.96 18.36
N SER A 263 -7.85 -12.12 18.41
CA SER A 263 -6.56 -12.37 17.76
C SER A 263 -6.74 -12.95 16.36
N ILE A 264 -5.90 -12.53 15.42
CA ILE A 264 -5.95 -12.94 14.01
C ILE A 264 -4.57 -13.48 13.58
N GLY A 265 -4.52 -14.64 12.94
CA GLY A 265 -3.27 -15.18 12.40
C GLY A 265 -3.40 -16.60 11.86
N ARG A 266 -2.30 -17.17 11.36
CA ARG A 266 -2.32 -18.56 10.84
C ARG A 266 -2.14 -19.64 11.91
N ALA A 267 -1.70 -19.28 13.11
CA ALA A 267 -1.53 -20.26 14.18
C ALA A 267 -2.92 -20.67 14.72
N PRO A 268 -3.10 -21.96 15.07
CA PRO A 268 -4.40 -22.47 15.52
C PRO A 268 -4.88 -21.87 16.86
N GLY A 269 -4.01 -21.19 17.61
CA GLY A 269 -4.36 -20.53 18.86
C GLY A 269 -4.94 -19.11 18.71
N ASN A 270 -5.19 -18.62 17.49
CA ASN A 270 -5.86 -17.33 17.29
C ASN A 270 -7.38 -17.51 17.25
N ASP A 271 -8.12 -16.45 17.57
CA ASP A 271 -9.59 -16.44 17.52
C ASP A 271 -10.10 -16.49 16.08
N LEU A 272 -9.41 -15.81 15.17
CA LEU A 272 -9.58 -15.93 13.73
C LEU A 272 -8.34 -16.58 13.12
N VAL A 273 -8.48 -17.84 12.74
CA VAL A 273 -7.45 -18.58 12.03
C VAL A 273 -7.61 -18.36 10.52
N ILE A 274 -6.58 -17.80 9.89
CA ILE A 274 -6.49 -17.70 8.43
C ILE A 274 -5.37 -18.63 7.97
N GLU A 275 -5.76 -19.79 7.43
CA GLU A 275 -4.84 -20.84 6.97
C GLU A 275 -4.18 -20.45 5.65
N ASN A 276 -3.23 -19.54 5.75
CA ASN A 276 -2.47 -19.06 4.62
C ASN A 276 -1.02 -18.85 5.06
N ALA A 277 -0.07 -19.41 4.30
CA ALA A 277 1.35 -19.35 4.61
C ALA A 277 1.88 -17.91 4.68
N GLY A 278 1.28 -16.98 3.94
CA GLY A 278 1.61 -15.55 3.98
C GLY A 278 1.05 -14.82 5.20
N VAL A 279 0.16 -15.41 5.98
CA VAL A 279 -0.34 -14.81 7.22
C VAL A 279 0.61 -15.17 8.36
N SER A 280 1.12 -14.18 9.10
CA SER A 280 1.94 -14.44 10.28
C SER A 280 1.23 -15.30 11.33
N ARG A 281 2.01 -16.04 12.14
CA ARG A 281 1.48 -16.90 13.23
C ARG A 281 0.54 -16.13 14.16
N ARG A 282 0.95 -14.93 14.58
CA ARG A 282 0.10 -13.89 15.17
C ARG A 282 0.25 -12.69 14.24
N HIS A 283 -0.83 -12.31 13.57
CA HIS A 283 -0.78 -11.33 12.48
C HIS A 283 -1.29 -9.97 12.93
N ALA A 284 -2.49 -9.95 13.50
CA ALA A 284 -3.14 -8.74 14.01
C ALA A 284 -3.95 -9.07 15.25
N ALA A 285 -4.34 -8.04 16.00
CA ALA A 285 -5.31 -8.14 17.08
C ALA A 285 -6.28 -6.97 17.02
N ILE A 286 -7.53 -7.24 17.38
CA ILE A 286 -8.53 -6.21 17.64
C ILE A 286 -8.79 -6.21 19.14
N ARG A 287 -8.69 -5.07 19.81
CA ARG A 287 -8.89 -4.94 21.26
C ARG A 287 -9.99 -3.94 21.54
N PHE A 288 -10.86 -4.24 22.49
CA PHE A 288 -11.81 -3.29 23.04
C PHE A 288 -11.22 -2.71 24.33
N GLU A 289 -10.68 -1.51 24.25
CA GLU A 289 -10.02 -0.82 25.36
C GLU A 289 -10.46 0.65 25.37
N GLY A 290 -10.79 1.19 26.55
CA GLY A 290 -11.23 2.59 26.67
C GLY A 290 -12.53 2.92 25.92
N GLY A 291 -13.43 1.94 25.75
CA GLY A 291 -14.73 2.15 25.09
C GLY A 291 -14.70 2.12 23.55
N ARG A 292 -13.55 1.79 22.95
CA ARG A 292 -13.33 1.74 21.51
C ARG A 292 -12.69 0.43 21.07
N PHE A 293 -12.86 0.06 19.81
CA PHE A 293 -12.13 -1.04 19.19
C PHE A 293 -10.85 -0.53 18.53
N LEU A 294 -9.72 -1.14 18.83
CA LEU A 294 -8.40 -0.80 18.31
C LEU A 294 -7.86 -1.99 17.51
N LEU A 295 -7.55 -1.80 16.23
CA LEU A 295 -6.85 -2.76 15.38
C LEU A 295 -5.36 -2.53 15.47
N GLU A 296 -4.57 -3.57 15.74
CA GLU A 296 -3.11 -3.54 15.81
C GLU A 296 -2.49 -4.61 14.90
N ASP A 297 -1.51 -4.22 14.08
CA ASP A 297 -0.64 -5.17 13.36
C ASP A 297 0.46 -5.67 14.31
N LEU A 298 0.56 -6.99 14.49
CA LEU A 298 1.52 -7.61 15.39
C LEU A 298 2.85 -7.92 14.69
N ARG A 299 3.35 -6.96 13.91
CA ARG A 299 4.57 -7.06 13.09
C ARG A 299 4.45 -8.19 12.06
N SER A 300 3.34 -8.22 11.35
CA SER A 300 3.09 -9.26 10.35
C SER A 300 4.01 -9.12 9.13
N ALA A 301 4.31 -10.23 8.44
CA ALA A 301 5.23 -10.23 7.31
C ALA A 301 4.68 -9.42 6.11
N ASN A 302 3.37 -9.52 5.88
CA ASN A 302 2.68 -8.89 4.75
C ASN A 302 1.89 -7.63 5.13
N GLY A 303 1.80 -7.31 6.42
CA GLY A 303 1.08 -6.15 6.92
C GLY A 303 -0.43 -6.36 7.01
N THR A 304 -1.03 -5.57 7.90
CA THR A 304 -2.48 -5.39 8.02
C THR A 304 -2.87 -4.09 7.32
N PHE A 305 -3.98 -4.12 6.61
CA PHE A 305 -4.51 -2.97 5.88
C PHE A 305 -5.89 -2.61 6.45
N LEU A 306 -6.22 -1.33 6.49
CA LEU A 306 -7.54 -0.81 6.81
C LEU A 306 -7.98 0.08 5.66
N ASN A 307 -9.13 -0.21 5.04
CA ASN A 307 -9.66 0.52 3.89
C ASN A 307 -8.60 0.72 2.80
N ARG A 308 -7.85 -0.36 2.49
CA ARG A 308 -6.72 -0.43 1.52
C ARG A 308 -5.42 0.30 1.93
N HIS A 309 -5.37 0.92 3.11
CA HIS A 309 -4.18 1.60 3.62
C HIS A 309 -3.47 0.72 4.65
N ARG A 310 -2.15 0.58 4.57
CA ARG A 310 -1.40 -0.25 5.52
C ARG A 310 -1.32 0.45 6.88
N ILE A 311 -1.68 -0.25 7.95
CA ILE A 311 -1.69 0.30 9.31
C ILE A 311 -0.71 -0.43 10.23
N THR A 312 -0.39 0.20 11.36
CA THR A 312 0.25 -0.45 12.50
C THR A 312 -0.66 -0.50 13.72
N SER A 313 -1.44 0.55 13.93
CA SER A 313 -2.51 0.63 14.93
C SER A 313 -3.54 1.65 14.47
N HIS A 314 -4.84 1.38 14.64
CA HIS A 314 -5.92 2.28 14.24
C HIS A 314 -7.23 1.98 14.99
N ASP A 315 -8.00 3.02 15.36
CA ASP A 315 -9.33 2.86 15.94
C ASP A 315 -10.33 2.38 14.88
N LEU A 316 -11.12 1.34 15.16
CA LEU A 316 -12.12 0.79 14.24
C LEU A 316 -13.49 1.44 14.44
N THR A 317 -14.15 1.71 13.31
CA THR A 317 -15.50 2.24 13.21
C THR A 317 -16.42 1.30 12.43
N ASP A 318 -17.74 1.38 12.64
CA ASP A 318 -18.69 0.50 11.93
C ASP A 318 -18.54 0.62 10.41
N GLY A 319 -18.40 -0.52 9.73
CA GLY A 319 -18.26 -0.60 8.27
C GLY A 319 -16.81 -0.61 7.77
N ASP A 320 -15.82 -0.49 8.66
CA ASP A 320 -14.41 -0.55 8.28
C ASP A 320 -14.00 -1.91 7.70
N GLU A 321 -13.14 -1.88 6.68
CA GLU A 321 -12.64 -3.07 6.01
C GLU A 321 -11.17 -3.32 6.32
N ILE A 322 -10.89 -4.46 6.93
CA ILE A 322 -9.54 -4.89 7.28
C ILE A 322 -9.02 -5.85 6.19
N GLY A 323 -7.91 -5.51 5.55
CA GLY A 323 -7.23 -6.36 4.58
C GLY A 323 -6.10 -7.16 5.22
N ILE A 324 -6.12 -8.48 5.03
CA ILE A 324 -5.00 -9.38 5.32
C ILE A 324 -4.77 -10.24 4.08
N LEU A 325 -3.76 -9.88 3.28
CA LEU A 325 -3.55 -10.47 1.95
C LEU A 325 -4.83 -10.41 1.10
N LYS A 326 -5.30 -11.56 0.62
CA LYS A 326 -6.51 -11.73 -0.18
C LYS A 326 -7.81 -11.77 0.65
N HIS A 327 -7.70 -11.74 1.98
CA HIS A 327 -8.84 -11.76 2.89
C HIS A 327 -9.26 -10.33 3.22
N ARG A 328 -10.54 -10.05 3.07
CA ARG A 328 -11.18 -8.80 3.50
C ARG A 328 -12.03 -9.12 4.72
N LEU A 329 -11.91 -8.36 5.80
CA LEU A 329 -12.66 -8.57 7.01
C LEU A 329 -13.48 -7.30 7.29
N LEU A 330 -14.78 -7.38 7.10
CA LEU A 330 -15.70 -6.28 7.36
C LEU A 330 -16.04 -6.25 8.84
N PHE A 331 -15.70 -5.14 9.50
CA PHE A 331 -16.02 -4.90 10.90
C PHE A 331 -17.38 -4.21 11.01
N ARG A 332 -18.25 -4.74 11.87
CA ARG A 332 -19.53 -4.14 12.21
C ARG A 332 -19.65 -4.00 13.72
N CYS A 333 -20.13 -2.86 14.19
CA CYS A 333 -20.43 -2.64 15.60
C CYS A 333 -21.70 -1.80 15.76
N ALA A 334 -22.56 -2.22 16.69
CA ALA A 334 -23.66 -1.38 17.12
C ALA A 334 -23.09 -0.26 17.99
N ALA A 335 -23.36 1.00 17.65
CA ALA A 335 -23.00 2.10 18.53
C ALA A 335 -23.60 1.83 19.93
N ALA A 336 -22.76 1.87 20.97
CA ALA A 336 -23.26 1.89 22.33
C ALA A 336 -24.14 3.13 22.47
N ARG A 337 -25.45 2.93 22.41
CA ARG A 337 -26.44 3.98 22.60
C ARG A 337 -26.28 4.43 24.04
N ALA A 338 -25.47 5.48 24.25
CA ALA A 338 -25.57 6.28 25.45
C ALA A 338 -27.04 6.68 25.56
N ALA A 339 -27.66 6.30 26.68
CA ALA A 339 -29.03 6.66 26.98
C ALA A 339 -29.16 8.19 26.94
N ALA A 340 -29.65 8.73 25.83
CA ALA A 340 -30.18 10.08 25.78
C ALA A 340 -31.57 10.06 26.43
N PRO A 341 -31.90 11.07 27.25
CA PRO A 341 -33.12 11.08 28.05
C PRO A 341 -34.35 11.14 27.15
N ALA A 342 -35.37 10.37 27.53
CA ALA A 342 -36.69 10.41 26.93
C ALA A 342 -37.34 11.78 27.12
N SER A 343 -37.99 12.28 26.06
CA SER A 343 -39.18 13.14 26.14
C SER A 343 -39.80 13.31 24.73
N PRO A 344 -41.12 13.57 24.64
CA PRO A 344 -42.00 12.56 24.07
C PRO A 344 -42.91 13.06 22.92
N THR A 345 -43.60 12.09 22.31
CA THR A 345 -44.91 12.17 21.64
C THR A 345 -45.09 13.10 20.44
N GLY A 346 -45.37 12.49 19.28
CA GLY A 346 -45.94 13.13 18.10
C GLY A 346 -46.38 12.11 17.05
N THR A 347 -47.58 11.56 17.26
CA THR A 347 -48.44 10.67 16.46
C THR A 347 -48.19 10.57 14.94
N VAL A 348 -48.22 9.34 14.41
CA VAL A 348 -48.45 9.02 12.98
C VAL A 348 -49.72 8.16 12.90
N PRO A 349 -50.63 8.35 11.93
CA PRO A 349 -51.57 7.30 11.53
C PRO A 349 -51.05 6.49 10.33
N GLN A 350 -51.47 5.23 10.35
CA GLN A 350 -51.12 4.08 9.52
C GLN A 350 -51.36 4.25 8.02
N ALA A 351 -50.56 3.50 7.23
CA ALA A 351 -51.08 2.65 6.16
C ALA A 351 -50.14 1.46 5.93
N THR A 352 -50.64 0.27 6.25
CA THR A 352 -50.03 -1.05 6.00
C THR A 352 -50.27 -1.46 4.55
N VAL A 353 -49.24 -1.96 3.87
CA VAL A 353 -49.41 -2.90 2.75
C VAL A 353 -48.53 -4.12 3.00
N HIS A 354 -49.17 -5.26 3.21
CA HIS A 354 -48.57 -6.59 3.16
C HIS A 354 -48.37 -7.00 1.70
N VAL A 355 -47.18 -7.53 1.36
CA VAL A 355 -47.04 -8.51 0.25
C VAL A 355 -46.24 -9.69 0.76
N GLY A 356 -46.83 -10.87 0.56
CA GLY A 356 -46.54 -12.10 1.29
C GLY A 356 -45.51 -13.04 0.67
N THR A 357 -45.22 -14.06 1.48
CA THR A 357 -44.14 -15.05 1.45
C THR A 357 -44.23 -16.09 0.32
N ARG A 358 -44.53 -15.70 -0.92
CA ARG A 358 -44.58 -16.65 -2.06
C ARG A 358 -43.70 -16.30 -3.26
N GLU A 359 -42.96 -15.19 -3.21
CA GLU A 359 -42.01 -14.81 -4.27
C GLU A 359 -40.58 -15.36 -4.02
N VAL A 360 -40.23 -15.66 -2.76
CA VAL A 360 -38.88 -16.09 -2.36
C VAL A 360 -38.60 -17.57 -2.70
N GLU A 361 -39.64 -18.40 -2.79
CA GLU A 361 -39.49 -19.84 -3.11
C GLU A 361 -39.26 -20.12 -4.61
N ARG A 362 -39.48 -19.15 -5.51
CA ARG A 362 -39.12 -19.29 -6.94
C ARG A 362 -37.65 -19.02 -7.26
N LEU A 363 -36.92 -18.35 -6.35
CA LEU A 363 -35.48 -18.06 -6.54
C LEU A 363 -34.58 -19.19 -6.02
N LEU A 364 -35.14 -20.17 -5.29
CA LEU A 364 -34.41 -21.27 -4.65
C LEU A 364 -34.90 -22.63 -5.18
N GLY A 365 -34.68 -22.90 -6.47
CA GLY A 365 -35.07 -24.18 -7.04
C GLY A 365 -34.59 -24.42 -8.47
N GLY A 366 -33.31 -24.79 -8.62
CA GLY A 366 -32.81 -25.22 -9.92
C GLY A 366 -31.35 -25.64 -9.90
N ARG A 367 -31.07 -26.86 -9.44
CA ARG A 367 -29.88 -27.59 -9.90
C ARG A 367 -30.02 -27.75 -11.42
N ARG A 368 -29.34 -26.91 -12.19
CA ARG A 368 -28.97 -27.18 -13.57
C ARG A 368 -27.45 -27.37 -13.62
N SER A 369 -27.06 -28.60 -13.95
CA SER A 369 -25.77 -28.90 -14.54
C SER A 369 -25.63 -27.99 -15.77
N ALA A 370 -24.81 -26.95 -15.67
CA ALA A 370 -24.52 -26.04 -16.77
C ALA A 370 -23.22 -26.51 -17.44
N ALA A 371 -23.25 -26.63 -18.76
CA ALA A 371 -22.12 -27.02 -19.60
C ALA A 371 -20.85 -26.21 -19.26
N PRO A 372 -19.64 -26.79 -19.44
CA PRO A 372 -18.40 -26.10 -19.09
C PRO A 372 -18.27 -24.84 -19.95
N GLY A 373 -18.29 -23.67 -19.32
CA GLY A 373 -18.00 -22.38 -19.96
C GLY A 373 -16.56 -22.33 -20.50
N PRO A 374 -16.18 -21.23 -21.18
CA PRO A 374 -14.84 -21.11 -21.74
C PRO A 374 -13.78 -21.28 -20.66
N CYS A 375 -12.77 -22.11 -20.91
CA CYS A 375 -11.75 -22.44 -19.93
C CYS A 375 -10.40 -22.77 -20.58
N LEU A 376 -9.34 -22.68 -19.79
CA LEU A 376 -8.01 -23.15 -20.13
C LEU A 376 -7.80 -24.55 -19.55
N LEU A 377 -7.46 -25.49 -20.42
CA LEU A 377 -7.11 -26.85 -20.07
C LEU A 377 -5.59 -26.94 -19.86
N ILE A 378 -5.20 -27.44 -18.70
CA ILE A 378 -3.80 -27.62 -18.32
C ILE A 378 -3.60 -29.11 -18.00
N PRO A 379 -2.61 -29.80 -18.59
CA PRO A 379 -2.37 -31.21 -18.30
C PRO A 379 -2.19 -31.44 -16.79
N GLY A 380 -3.00 -32.33 -16.22
CA GLY A 380 -2.93 -32.70 -14.81
C GLY A 380 -3.45 -31.67 -13.80
N ARG A 381 -4.16 -30.61 -14.23
CA ARG A 381 -4.83 -29.65 -13.33
C ARG A 381 -6.31 -29.48 -13.67
N GLU A 382 -7.07 -28.95 -12.73
CA GLU A 382 -8.46 -28.56 -12.98
C GLU A 382 -8.54 -27.44 -14.04
N PRO A 383 -9.57 -27.46 -14.92
CA PRO A 383 -9.79 -26.41 -15.90
C PRO A 383 -9.92 -25.04 -15.25
N VAL A 384 -9.19 -24.06 -15.77
CA VAL A 384 -9.26 -22.68 -15.26
C VAL A 384 -10.31 -21.92 -16.06
N PRO A 385 -11.42 -21.47 -15.44
CA PRO A 385 -12.47 -20.75 -16.17
C PRO A 385 -11.96 -19.40 -16.67
N LEU A 386 -12.33 -19.03 -17.89
CA LEU A 386 -12.17 -17.68 -18.41
C LEU A 386 -13.41 -16.87 -18.00
N THR A 387 -13.24 -16.00 -17.01
CA THR A 387 -14.27 -15.08 -16.52
C THR A 387 -14.18 -13.74 -17.26
N ASP A 388 -15.09 -12.79 -16.96
CA ASP A 388 -14.99 -11.42 -17.48
C ASP A 388 -13.81 -10.64 -16.86
N GLU A 389 -13.17 -11.18 -15.81
CA GLU A 389 -11.92 -10.67 -15.25
C GLU A 389 -10.69 -11.20 -16.01
N ALA A 390 -9.60 -10.43 -16.02
CA ALA A 390 -8.39 -10.81 -16.75
C ALA A 390 -7.72 -12.05 -16.13
N VAL A 391 -7.55 -13.12 -16.91
CA VAL A 391 -6.80 -14.31 -16.50
C VAL A 391 -5.33 -14.12 -16.81
N THR A 392 -4.46 -14.20 -15.80
CA THR A 392 -3.02 -13.98 -15.96
C THR A 392 -2.23 -15.27 -15.87
N ILE A 393 -1.17 -15.39 -16.68
CA ILE A 393 -0.30 -16.56 -16.77
C ILE A 393 1.12 -16.11 -16.41
N GLY A 394 1.82 -16.78 -15.49
CA GLY A 394 3.16 -16.39 -15.06
C GLY A 394 3.74 -17.24 -13.94
N SER A 395 4.98 -16.98 -13.56
CA SER A 395 5.69 -17.69 -12.48
C SER A 395 5.39 -17.16 -11.08
N GLY A 396 4.78 -15.98 -11.00
CA GLY A 396 4.53 -15.24 -9.79
C GLY A 396 3.33 -15.78 -9.04
N GLU A 397 3.28 -15.48 -7.75
CA GLU A 397 2.22 -15.97 -6.89
C GLU A 397 0.84 -15.38 -7.19
N GLU A 398 0.88 -14.19 -7.78
CA GLU A 398 -0.22 -13.36 -8.27
C GLU A 398 -0.78 -13.78 -9.63
N ALA A 399 -0.13 -14.68 -10.37
CA ALA A 399 -0.65 -15.18 -11.64
C ALA A 399 -1.79 -16.18 -11.42
N THR A 400 -2.90 -16.01 -12.13
CA THR A 400 -4.06 -16.92 -12.10
C THR A 400 -3.65 -18.35 -12.50
N VAL A 401 -2.89 -18.47 -13.59
CA VAL A 401 -2.29 -19.72 -14.07
C VAL A 401 -0.80 -19.69 -13.79
N ARG A 402 -0.39 -20.46 -12.78
CA ARG A 402 1.02 -20.57 -12.42
C ARG A 402 1.77 -21.50 -13.35
N VAL A 403 2.77 -20.94 -14.02
CA VAL A 403 3.67 -21.64 -14.92
C VAL A 403 5.08 -21.62 -14.33
N PRO A 404 5.67 -22.78 -13.99
CA PRO A 404 7.03 -22.85 -13.49
C PRO A 404 8.02 -22.54 -14.63
N GLY A 405 9.10 -21.83 -14.28
CA GLY A 405 10.18 -21.54 -15.22
C GLY A 405 10.99 -20.34 -14.76
N LEU A 406 12.31 -20.50 -14.64
CA LEU A 406 13.23 -19.46 -14.14
C LEU A 406 13.21 -18.19 -15.00
N LEU A 407 12.85 -18.32 -16.28
CA LEU A 407 12.84 -17.23 -17.27
C LEU A 407 11.42 -16.69 -17.57
N VAL A 408 10.40 -17.28 -16.94
CA VAL A 408 9.01 -16.83 -17.04
C VAL A 408 8.81 -15.71 -16.01
N LYS A 409 8.29 -14.56 -16.46
CA LYS A 409 8.04 -13.39 -15.59
C LYS A 409 6.92 -13.70 -14.59
N ARG A 410 6.91 -12.98 -13.46
CA ARG A 410 5.89 -13.17 -12.42
C ARG A 410 4.45 -13.03 -12.96
N LEU A 411 4.21 -12.03 -13.80
CA LEU A 411 3.04 -11.91 -14.69
C LEU A 411 3.55 -11.85 -16.12
N HIS A 412 3.33 -12.91 -16.91
CA HIS A 412 4.00 -13.13 -18.18
C HIS A 412 3.09 -12.95 -19.40
N ALA A 413 1.87 -13.44 -19.33
CA ALA A 413 0.84 -13.22 -20.34
C ALA A 413 -0.51 -12.99 -19.67
N ARG A 414 -1.44 -12.37 -20.38
CA ARG A 414 -2.77 -12.05 -19.87
C ARG A 414 -3.81 -12.33 -20.94
N ILE A 415 -4.92 -12.94 -20.54
CA ILE A 415 -6.09 -13.18 -21.38
C ILE A 415 -7.22 -12.30 -20.88
N THR A 416 -7.77 -11.48 -21.76
CA THR A 416 -8.89 -10.57 -21.49
C THR A 416 -9.99 -10.75 -22.51
N ARG A 417 -11.24 -10.57 -22.11
CA ARG A 417 -12.37 -10.54 -23.03
C ARG A 417 -12.47 -9.16 -23.68
N GLY A 418 -12.38 -9.10 -25.00
CA GLY A 418 -12.52 -7.90 -25.79
C GLY A 418 -13.98 -7.44 -25.88
N PRO A 419 -14.23 -6.18 -26.31
CA PRO A 419 -15.57 -5.63 -26.48
C PRO A 419 -16.38 -6.34 -27.57
N ASP A 420 -15.72 -7.07 -28.47
CA ASP A 420 -16.30 -7.95 -29.49
C ASP A 420 -16.70 -9.34 -28.94
N GLY A 421 -16.51 -9.56 -27.64
CA GLY A 421 -16.82 -10.81 -26.95
C GLY A 421 -15.77 -11.92 -27.13
N ARG A 422 -14.70 -11.68 -27.89
CA ARG A 422 -13.60 -12.65 -28.11
C ARG A 422 -12.54 -12.55 -27.03
N PHE A 423 -11.81 -13.63 -26.78
CA PHE A 423 -10.69 -13.61 -25.83
C PHE A 423 -9.39 -13.20 -26.55
N HIS A 424 -8.67 -12.25 -25.98
CA HIS A 424 -7.39 -11.76 -26.48
C HIS A 424 -6.27 -12.14 -25.53
N LEU A 425 -5.19 -12.72 -26.05
CA LEU A 425 -3.95 -12.97 -25.33
C LEU A 425 -2.97 -11.82 -25.58
N THR A 426 -2.44 -11.22 -24.53
CA THR A 426 -1.38 -10.20 -24.56
C THR A 426 -0.15 -10.69 -23.81
N HIS A 427 1.03 -10.57 -24.42
CA HIS A 427 2.31 -10.81 -23.77
C HIS A 427 2.72 -9.60 -22.92
N LEU A 428 2.95 -9.79 -21.62
CA LEU A 428 3.29 -8.73 -20.65
C LEU A 428 4.81 -8.59 -20.40
N GLY A 429 5.61 -9.35 -21.14
CA GLY A 429 7.06 -9.35 -21.07
C GLY A 429 7.65 -10.56 -20.35
N GLY A 430 8.95 -10.77 -20.55
CA GLY A 430 9.73 -11.87 -19.98
C GLY A 430 10.84 -12.29 -20.93
N LEU A 431 11.78 -13.11 -20.45
CA LEU A 431 12.92 -13.57 -21.25
C LEU A 431 12.53 -14.70 -22.21
N VAL A 432 11.39 -15.36 -21.98
CA VAL A 432 10.81 -16.37 -22.89
C VAL A 432 9.65 -15.75 -23.66
N ALA A 433 9.47 -16.13 -24.92
CA ALA A 433 8.34 -15.69 -25.73
C ALA A 433 7.05 -16.44 -25.36
N THR A 434 5.92 -15.73 -25.38
CA THR A 434 4.58 -16.36 -25.41
C THR A 434 4.28 -16.81 -26.85
N LYS A 435 3.86 -18.06 -27.02
CA LYS A 435 3.51 -18.62 -28.33
C LYS A 435 2.08 -19.11 -28.37
N VAL A 436 1.43 -19.02 -29.53
CA VAL A 436 0.13 -19.64 -29.81
C VAL A 436 0.28 -20.51 -31.05
N ASN A 437 -0.04 -21.81 -30.94
CA ASN A 437 0.14 -22.81 -31.99
C ASN A 437 1.57 -22.83 -32.58
N GLY A 438 2.58 -22.61 -31.73
CA GLY A 438 4.00 -22.58 -32.11
C GLY A 438 4.54 -21.22 -32.58
N GLU A 439 3.68 -20.26 -32.89
CA GLU A 439 4.08 -18.92 -33.36
C GLU A 439 4.21 -17.93 -32.20
N ARG A 440 5.26 -17.09 -32.21
CA ARG A 440 5.44 -16.03 -31.20
C ARG A 440 4.41 -14.92 -31.40
N VAL A 441 3.77 -14.51 -30.30
CA VAL A 441 2.75 -13.44 -30.33
C VAL A 441 3.03 -12.37 -29.28
N SER A 442 2.81 -11.10 -29.65
CA SER A 442 2.74 -9.97 -28.71
C SER A 442 1.30 -9.74 -28.25
N GLU A 443 0.35 -9.80 -29.19
CA GLU A 443 -1.08 -9.75 -28.92
C GLU A 443 -1.84 -10.51 -30.01
N ARG A 444 -2.84 -11.34 -29.66
CA ARG A 444 -3.62 -12.12 -30.63
C ARG A 444 -5.01 -12.50 -30.09
N PRO A 445 -6.09 -12.40 -30.91
CA PRO A 445 -7.37 -13.00 -30.57
C PRO A 445 -7.28 -14.53 -30.63
N LEU A 446 -7.78 -15.20 -29.61
CA LEU A 446 -7.74 -16.66 -29.45
C LEU A 446 -9.00 -17.32 -30.02
N ARG A 447 -8.85 -18.55 -30.50
CA ARG A 447 -9.90 -19.42 -31.04
C ARG A 447 -10.03 -20.71 -30.22
N ASP A 448 -11.19 -21.36 -30.30
CA ASP A 448 -11.36 -22.69 -29.70
C ASP A 448 -10.28 -23.65 -30.22
N GLY A 449 -9.66 -24.41 -29.31
CA GLY A 449 -8.57 -25.33 -29.61
C GLY A 449 -7.17 -24.70 -29.69
N ASP A 450 -7.01 -23.38 -29.53
CA ASP A 450 -5.68 -22.75 -29.56
C ASP A 450 -4.78 -23.25 -28.41
N VAL A 451 -3.56 -23.63 -28.74
CA VAL A 451 -2.53 -24.05 -27.77
C VAL A 451 -1.61 -22.88 -27.45
N ILE A 452 -1.65 -22.42 -26.21
CA ILE A 452 -0.85 -21.32 -25.68
C ILE A 452 0.36 -21.92 -24.94
N ALA A 453 1.56 -21.62 -25.41
CA ALA A 453 2.81 -22.04 -24.76
C ALA A 453 3.49 -20.86 -24.06
N VAL A 454 3.76 -21.04 -22.77
CA VAL A 454 4.55 -20.13 -21.93
C VAL A 454 5.63 -20.95 -21.24
N GLY A 455 6.90 -20.74 -21.63
CA GLY A 455 7.99 -21.56 -21.11
C GLY A 455 7.77 -23.06 -21.39
N PRO A 456 7.91 -23.95 -20.39
CA PRO A 456 7.71 -25.39 -20.56
C PRO A 456 6.24 -25.83 -20.47
N VAL A 457 5.28 -24.92 -20.27
CA VAL A 457 3.87 -25.28 -20.09
C VAL A 457 3.05 -24.88 -21.32
N GLU A 458 2.26 -25.84 -21.78
CA GLU A 458 1.25 -25.67 -22.82
C GLU A 458 -0.16 -25.71 -22.20
N LEU A 459 -1.03 -24.80 -22.66
CA LEU A 459 -2.39 -24.59 -22.19
C LEU A 459 -3.29 -24.65 -23.41
N THR A 460 -4.37 -25.44 -23.40
CA THR A 460 -5.32 -25.48 -24.53
C THR A 460 -6.55 -24.65 -24.19
N LEU A 461 -6.89 -23.70 -25.05
CA LEU A 461 -8.12 -22.94 -24.94
C LEU A 461 -9.32 -23.77 -25.39
N ARG A 462 -10.37 -23.81 -24.57
CA ARG A 462 -11.67 -24.35 -24.97
C ARG A 462 -12.75 -23.28 -24.84
N LEU A 463 -13.38 -22.90 -25.94
CA LEU A 463 -14.55 -22.04 -26.03
C LEU A 463 -15.73 -22.96 -26.38
N ALA A 464 -16.71 -23.10 -25.49
CA ALA A 464 -17.78 -24.09 -25.68
C ALA A 464 -18.49 -23.97 -27.04
N GLU A 465 -18.56 -25.06 -27.81
CA GLU A 465 -19.50 -25.27 -28.92
C GLU A 465 -20.48 -26.42 -28.59
N GLU A 466 -21.71 -26.29 -29.10
CA GLU A 466 -22.88 -27.14 -28.86
C GLU A 466 -22.61 -28.65 -29.01
N PRO A 467 -23.33 -29.52 -28.27
CA PRO A 467 -23.12 -30.97 -28.35
C PRO A 467 -23.43 -31.51 -29.76
N ALA A 468 -22.54 -32.37 -30.25
CA ALA A 468 -22.64 -33.08 -31.52
C ALA A 468 -24.01 -33.78 -31.73
N PRO A 469 -24.49 -33.92 -32.99
CA PRO A 469 -25.79 -34.52 -33.27
C PRO A 469 -25.81 -35.98 -32.81
N THR A 470 -26.73 -36.29 -31.90
CA THR A 470 -26.94 -37.64 -31.38
C THR A 470 -27.44 -38.57 -32.49
N ALA A 471 -26.73 -39.69 -32.68
CA ALA A 471 -27.16 -40.76 -33.58
C ALA A 471 -28.53 -41.31 -33.16
N ARG A 472 -29.46 -41.41 -34.11
CA ARG A 472 -30.79 -42.02 -33.92
C ARG A 472 -30.65 -43.49 -33.49
N PRO A 473 -31.45 -43.98 -32.52
CA PRO A 473 -31.50 -45.40 -32.22
C PRO A 473 -32.23 -46.14 -33.36
N VAL A 474 -31.61 -47.24 -33.81
CA VAL A 474 -32.22 -48.24 -34.68
C VAL A 474 -33.40 -48.86 -33.93
N ARG A 475 -34.60 -48.76 -34.51
CA ARG A 475 -35.77 -49.51 -34.05
C ARG A 475 -35.57 -50.99 -34.38
N ALA A 476 -35.64 -51.85 -33.37
CA ALA A 476 -35.99 -53.25 -33.54
C ALA A 476 -37.50 -53.41 -33.36
#